data_AF-A0A351JT83-F1
#
_entry.id   AF-A0A351JT83-F1
#
_cell.length_a   1.000
_cell.length_b   1.000
_cell.length_c   1.000
_cell.angle_alpha   90.00
_cell.angle_beta   90.00
_cell.angle_gamma   90.00
#
_symmetry.space_group_name_H-M   'P 1'
#
loop_
_entity.id
_entity.type
_entity.pdbx_description
1 polymer ?
#
loop_
_entity_poly.entity_id
_entity_poly.type
_entity_poly.pdbx_seq_one_letter_code
_entity_poly.pdbx_strand_id
1 'polypeptide(L)'
;MVFGNRLISQDVTKYVDVLFSDMFEFRLVDTTEIHGCFLFKHRTEQVVSLLLDYCEDATLVEKTLDEATLHIKPGSIFHVDQGKPNGAQITIQKVRDLQMLISMSRAGTPTDNPYAERFVKTFKLAVVYKRPYFTLGEVLEASLKWINFYNGKRPHETINMMSPNEYAISIGEKPVSIERVFRV
;
A
#
# COMPACT_ATOMS: atom_id res chain seq x y z
N MET A 1 -15.81 -10.32 -6.50
CA MET A 1 -16.91 -9.90 -5.60
C MET A 1 -16.77 -8.41 -5.33
N VAL A 2 -17.86 -7.64 -5.26
CA VAL A 2 -17.82 -6.19 -4.99
C VAL A 2 -18.41 -5.93 -3.60
N PHE A 3 -17.75 -5.07 -2.82
CA PHE A 3 -18.18 -4.67 -1.48
C PHE A 3 -18.54 -3.19 -1.45
N GLY A 4 -19.41 -2.79 -0.53
CA GLY A 4 -19.78 -1.38 -0.39
C GLY A 4 -18.63 -0.49 0.09
N ASN A 5 -18.64 0.77 -0.32
CA ASN A 5 -17.71 1.77 0.21
C ASN A 5 -18.10 2.12 1.66
N ARG A 6 -17.24 1.76 2.62
CA ARG A 6 -17.44 2.07 4.04
C ARG A 6 -16.93 3.46 4.43
N LEU A 7 -16.17 4.11 3.54
CA LEU A 7 -15.55 5.41 3.73
C LEU A 7 -16.24 6.53 2.95
N ILE A 8 -17.53 6.38 2.59
CA ILE A 8 -18.29 7.40 1.85
C ILE A 8 -18.31 8.74 2.59
N SER A 9 -18.43 8.73 3.92
CA SER A 9 -18.37 9.95 4.74
C SER A 9 -16.94 10.45 4.98
N GLN A 10 -15.93 9.74 4.46
CA GLN A 10 -14.49 9.95 4.69
C GLN A 10 -14.08 10.01 6.18
N ASP A 11 -14.97 9.57 7.07
CA ASP A 11 -14.73 9.56 8.51
C ASP A 11 -14.00 8.29 8.91
N VAL A 12 -12.68 8.34 8.79
CA VAL A 12 -11.77 7.25 9.16
C VAL A 12 -11.65 7.05 10.67
N THR A 13 -12.10 8.01 11.49
CA THR A 13 -11.89 8.01 12.95
C THR A 13 -12.70 6.95 13.69
N LYS A 14 -13.74 6.41 13.04
CA LYS A 14 -14.61 5.35 13.56
C LYS A 14 -13.97 3.96 13.52
N TYR A 15 -12.82 3.82 12.88
CA TYR A 15 -12.16 2.53 12.67
C TYR A 15 -10.87 2.45 13.47
N VAL A 16 -10.48 1.22 13.83
CA VAL A 16 -9.23 0.93 14.55
C VAL A 16 -8.03 1.49 13.77
N ASP A 17 -7.98 1.14 12.49
CA ASP A 17 -7.06 1.64 11.49
C ASP A 17 -7.74 1.52 10.11
N VAL A 18 -7.31 2.34 9.15
CA VAL A 18 -7.68 2.23 7.75
C VAL A 18 -6.40 2.07 6.94
N LEU A 19 -6.30 0.95 6.23
CA LEU A 19 -5.20 0.65 5.33
C LEU A 19 -5.70 0.79 3.89
N PHE A 20 -5.14 1.76 3.19
CA PHE A 20 -5.42 2.00 1.78
C PHE A 20 -4.43 1.20 0.93
N SER A 21 -4.92 0.68 -0.18
CA SER A 21 -4.11 -0.07 -1.14
C SER A 21 -4.63 0.20 -2.54
N ASP A 22 -3.74 0.00 -3.51
CA ASP A 22 -4.05 0.06 -4.93
C ASP A 22 -2.98 -0.75 -5.69
N MET A 23 -3.34 -1.18 -6.89
CA MET A 23 -2.40 -1.78 -7.83
C MET A 23 -1.93 -0.73 -8.82
N PHE A 24 -0.65 -0.77 -9.18
CA PHE A 24 -0.09 0.17 -10.14
C PHE A 24 0.94 -0.49 -11.04
N GLU A 25 1.08 0.03 -12.25
CA GLU A 25 2.01 -0.51 -13.25
C GLU A 25 3.06 0.52 -13.69
N PHE A 26 4.21 0.03 -14.17
CA PHE A 26 5.21 0.80 -14.92
C PHE A 26 6.05 -0.14 -15.80
N ARG A 27 6.92 0.41 -16.65
CA ARG A 27 7.73 -0.39 -17.57
C ARG A 27 9.23 -0.19 -17.36
N LEU A 28 9.98 -1.28 -17.54
CA LEU A 28 11.43 -1.26 -17.70
C LEU A 28 11.83 -0.73 -19.08
N VAL A 29 13.14 -0.51 -19.29
CA VAL A 29 13.69 -0.02 -20.57
C VAL A 29 13.34 -0.93 -21.74
N ASP A 30 13.34 -2.25 -21.51
CA ASP A 30 12.99 -3.27 -22.51
C ASP A 30 11.48 -3.44 -22.71
N THR A 31 10.66 -2.53 -22.15
CA THR A 31 9.20 -2.53 -22.15
C THR A 31 8.52 -3.59 -21.29
N THR A 32 9.28 -4.39 -20.55
CA THR A 32 8.72 -5.33 -19.57
C THR A 32 7.87 -4.59 -18.55
N GLU A 33 6.61 -5.01 -18.42
CA GLU A 33 5.66 -4.43 -17.48
C GLU A 33 5.87 -5.00 -16.08
N ILE A 34 5.87 -4.11 -15.10
CA ILE A 34 6.00 -4.42 -13.68
C ILE A 34 4.78 -3.87 -12.97
N HIS A 35 4.16 -4.71 -12.16
CA HIS A 35 3.01 -4.39 -11.33
C HIS A 35 3.44 -4.29 -9.87
N GLY A 36 2.85 -3.36 -9.14
CA GLY A 36 3.12 -3.13 -7.74
C GLY A 36 1.83 -3.11 -6.91
N CYS A 37 1.95 -3.57 -5.67
CA CYS A 37 0.89 -3.52 -4.67
C CYS A 37 1.50 -3.11 -3.33
N PHE A 38 0.74 -2.35 -2.54
CA PHE A 38 1.21 -1.80 -1.26
C PHE A 38 0.09 -1.73 -0.23
N LEU A 39 0.45 -1.61 1.04
CA LEU A 39 -0.48 -1.25 2.12
C LEU A 39 -0.01 0.03 2.79
N PHE A 40 -0.82 1.07 2.70
CA PHE A 40 -0.60 2.37 3.32
C PHE A 40 -1.52 2.53 4.55
N LYS A 41 -0.91 2.59 5.75
CA LYS A 41 -1.61 2.80 7.02
C LYS A 41 -1.85 4.29 7.24
N HIS A 42 -3.11 4.72 7.07
CA HIS A 42 -3.46 6.14 7.10
C HIS A 42 -3.14 6.82 8.43
N ARG A 43 -3.42 6.15 9.55
CA ARG A 43 -3.24 6.70 10.90
C ARG A 43 -1.83 7.24 11.15
N THR A 44 -0.81 6.57 10.60
CA THR A 44 0.60 6.89 10.86
C THR A 44 1.35 7.37 9.61
N GLU A 45 0.66 7.48 8.47
CA GLU A 45 1.27 7.76 7.16
C GLU A 45 2.31 6.71 6.71
N GLN A 46 2.38 5.54 7.40
CA GLN A 46 3.36 4.49 7.13
C GLN A 46 2.92 3.63 5.93
N VAL A 47 3.89 3.20 5.14
CA VAL A 47 3.69 2.10 4.18
C VAL A 47 4.21 0.84 4.82
N VAL A 48 3.32 -0.11 5.10
CA VAL A 48 3.63 -1.31 5.90
C VAL A 48 4.09 -2.48 5.04
N SER A 49 3.75 -2.48 3.75
CA SER A 49 4.28 -3.41 2.76
C SER A 49 4.24 -2.80 1.36
N LEU A 50 5.16 -3.24 0.50
CA LEU A 50 5.25 -2.91 -0.92
C LEU A 50 5.89 -4.09 -1.64
N LEU A 51 5.21 -4.66 -2.63
CA LEU A 51 5.68 -5.78 -3.46
C LEU A 51 5.61 -5.38 -4.93
N LEU A 52 6.54 -5.92 -5.73
CA LEU A 52 6.59 -5.70 -7.18
C LEU A 52 6.76 -7.04 -7.90
N ASP A 53 6.02 -7.26 -8.98
CA ASP A 53 6.04 -8.50 -9.75
C ASP A 53 5.76 -8.24 -11.24
N TYR A 54 5.90 -9.28 -12.07
CA TYR A 54 5.55 -9.25 -13.50
C TYR A 54 4.05 -9.50 -13.74
N CYS A 55 3.32 -9.98 -12.75
CA CYS A 55 1.91 -10.34 -12.88
C CYS A 55 1.03 -9.46 -11.99
N GLU A 56 -0.04 -8.93 -12.59
CA GLU A 56 -1.16 -8.35 -11.84
C GLU A 56 -2.20 -9.44 -11.53
N ASP A 57 -2.07 -10.05 -10.35
CA ASP A 57 -3.01 -11.06 -9.89
C ASP A 57 -3.32 -10.95 -8.39
N ALA A 58 -4.27 -11.77 -7.95
CA ALA A 58 -4.72 -11.79 -6.57
C ALA A 58 -3.65 -12.32 -5.59
N THR A 59 -2.65 -13.07 -6.08
CA THR A 59 -1.54 -13.56 -5.26
C THR A 59 -0.62 -12.39 -4.88
N LEU A 60 -0.40 -11.43 -5.77
CA LEU A 60 0.33 -10.20 -5.42
C LEU A 60 -0.36 -9.43 -4.28
N VAL A 61 -1.69 -9.32 -4.30
CA VAL A 61 -2.46 -8.67 -3.21
C VAL A 61 -2.39 -9.48 -1.92
N GLU A 62 -2.58 -10.80 -2.01
CA GLU A 62 -2.49 -11.72 -0.87
C GLU A 62 -1.13 -11.61 -0.16
N LYS A 63 -0.02 -11.68 -0.92
CA LYS A 63 1.33 -11.59 -0.36
C LYS A 63 1.63 -10.22 0.23
N THR A 64 1.08 -9.16 -0.37
CA THR A 64 1.18 -7.81 0.18
C THR A 64 0.54 -7.72 1.56
N LEU A 65 -0.60 -8.40 1.78
CA LEU A 65 -1.24 -8.53 3.08
C LEU A 65 -0.43 -9.40 4.06
N ASP A 66 0.14 -10.52 3.60
CA ASP A 66 0.97 -11.41 4.43
C ASP A 66 2.16 -10.67 5.06
N GLU A 67 2.90 -9.91 4.25
CA GLU A 67 4.07 -9.15 4.71
C GLU A 67 3.70 -8.05 5.73
N ALA A 68 2.44 -7.59 5.73
CA ALA A 68 1.97 -6.53 6.60
C ALA A 68 1.37 -7.03 7.94
N THR A 69 1.31 -8.34 8.18
CA THR A 69 0.56 -8.95 9.30
C THR A 69 0.88 -8.33 10.66
N LEU A 70 2.15 -8.04 10.95
CA LEU A 70 2.59 -7.47 12.24
C LEU A 70 2.11 -6.03 12.49
N HIS A 71 1.62 -5.35 11.45
CA HIS A 71 1.17 -3.96 11.47
C HIS A 71 -0.35 -3.81 11.32
N ILE A 72 -1.06 -4.93 11.12
CA ILE A 72 -2.51 -4.98 10.97
C ILE A 72 -3.15 -5.32 12.31
N LYS A 73 -4.18 -4.55 12.69
CA LYS A 73 -5.00 -4.82 13.87
C LYS A 73 -6.33 -5.45 13.47
N PRO A 74 -6.86 -6.43 14.23
CA PRO A 74 -8.23 -6.90 14.05
C PRO A 74 -9.23 -5.73 14.04
N GLY A 75 -10.18 -5.77 13.12
CA GLY A 75 -11.17 -4.71 12.90
C GLY A 75 -10.69 -3.54 12.03
N SER A 76 -9.45 -3.56 11.53
CA SER A 76 -8.97 -2.56 10.55
C SER A 76 -9.73 -2.65 9.23
N ILE A 77 -9.86 -1.52 8.53
CA ILE A 77 -10.39 -1.48 7.17
C ILE A 77 -9.28 -1.76 6.16
N PHE A 78 -9.52 -2.67 5.21
CA PHE A 78 -8.79 -2.77 3.96
C PHE A 78 -9.58 -2.02 2.88
N HIS A 79 -9.09 -0.85 2.45
CA HIS A 79 -9.73 0.00 1.46
C HIS A 79 -8.99 -0.07 0.12
N VAL A 80 -9.69 -0.51 -0.91
CA VAL A 80 -9.16 -0.75 -2.27
C VAL A 80 -10.14 -0.29 -3.32
N ASP A 81 -9.72 -0.31 -4.58
CA ASP A 81 -10.64 -0.16 -5.69
C ASP A 81 -11.45 -1.44 -5.98
N GLN A 82 -12.23 -1.44 -7.08
CA GLN A 82 -12.99 -2.61 -7.54
C GLN A 82 -12.22 -3.50 -8.51
N GLY A 83 -10.89 -3.43 -8.51
CA GLY A 83 -10.02 -4.27 -9.33
C GLY A 83 -10.29 -5.77 -9.15
N LYS A 84 -10.14 -6.54 -10.23
CA LYS A 84 -10.39 -7.99 -10.20
C LYS A 84 -9.56 -8.73 -9.14
N PRO A 85 -8.24 -8.47 -8.99
CA PRO A 85 -7.43 -9.06 -7.92
C PRO A 85 -7.99 -8.77 -6.53
N ASN A 86 -8.37 -7.51 -6.26
CA ASN A 86 -8.89 -7.06 -4.96
C ASN A 86 -10.21 -7.76 -4.56
N GLY A 87 -11.04 -8.10 -5.53
CA GLY A 87 -12.30 -8.82 -5.33
C GLY A 87 -12.23 -10.34 -5.44
N ALA A 88 -11.03 -10.93 -5.62
CA ALA A 88 -10.83 -12.36 -5.78
C ALA A 88 -11.00 -13.12 -4.45
N GLN A 89 -11.42 -14.39 -4.52
CA GLN A 89 -11.72 -15.18 -3.33
C GLN A 89 -10.52 -15.32 -2.38
N ILE A 90 -9.31 -15.50 -2.92
CA ILE A 90 -8.08 -15.61 -2.13
C ILE A 90 -7.82 -14.33 -1.31
N THR A 91 -7.99 -13.17 -1.93
CA THR A 91 -7.84 -11.86 -1.27
C THR A 91 -8.90 -11.67 -0.19
N ILE A 92 -10.17 -11.97 -0.49
CA ILE A 92 -11.25 -11.85 0.50
C ILE A 92 -11.03 -12.78 1.69
N GLN A 93 -10.54 -13.99 1.44
CA GLN A 93 -10.22 -14.93 2.51
C GLN A 93 -9.07 -14.41 3.36
N LYS A 94 -7.99 -13.93 2.75
CA LYS A 94 -6.86 -13.33 3.49
C LYS A 94 -7.27 -12.16 4.38
N VAL A 95 -8.09 -11.24 3.86
CA VAL A 95 -8.61 -10.09 4.63
C VAL A 95 -9.42 -10.59 5.85
N ARG A 96 -10.22 -11.65 5.69
CA ARG A 96 -10.99 -12.26 6.80
C ARG A 96 -10.09 -12.96 7.81
N ASP A 97 -9.07 -13.68 7.36
CA ASP A 97 -8.12 -14.39 8.23
C ASP A 97 -7.34 -13.39 9.10
N LEU A 98 -7.03 -12.21 8.56
CA LEU A 98 -6.46 -11.06 9.27
C LEU A 98 -7.48 -10.28 10.11
N GLN A 99 -8.73 -10.76 10.18
CA GLN A 99 -9.84 -10.14 10.92
C GLN A 99 -10.12 -8.68 10.50
N MET A 100 -9.83 -8.33 9.26
CA MET A 100 -10.09 -7.02 8.68
C MET A 100 -11.49 -6.96 8.05
N LEU A 101 -11.96 -5.73 7.82
CA LEU A 101 -13.17 -5.46 7.06
C LEU A 101 -12.81 -4.87 5.70
N ILE A 102 -13.36 -5.43 4.63
CA ILE A 102 -13.14 -4.89 3.30
C ILE A 102 -14.07 -3.69 3.02
N SER A 103 -13.52 -2.70 2.34
CA SER A 103 -14.21 -1.54 1.76
C SER A 103 -13.70 -1.34 0.34
N MET A 104 -14.59 -1.14 -0.62
CA MET A 104 -14.18 -0.82 -1.99
C MET A 104 -14.67 0.56 -2.40
N SER A 105 -13.84 1.33 -3.09
CA SER A 105 -14.24 2.57 -3.74
C SER A 105 -15.36 2.32 -4.75
N ARG A 106 -16.10 3.37 -5.14
CA ARG A 106 -17.04 3.25 -6.26
C ARG A 106 -16.26 3.11 -7.57
N ALA A 107 -16.81 2.32 -8.49
CA ALA A 107 -16.22 2.14 -9.81
C ALA A 107 -15.96 3.50 -10.49
N GLY A 108 -14.76 3.67 -11.07
CA GLY A 108 -14.38 4.89 -11.78
C GLY A 108 -14.35 6.15 -10.91
N THR A 109 -14.22 6.02 -9.58
CA THR A 109 -14.23 7.16 -8.64
C THR A 109 -12.91 7.29 -7.87
N PRO A 110 -11.85 7.85 -8.50
CA PRO A 110 -10.56 8.19 -7.88
C PRO A 110 -10.64 8.82 -6.49
N THR A 111 -11.57 9.76 -6.32
CA THR A 111 -11.76 10.52 -5.08
C THR A 111 -12.19 9.69 -3.88
N ASP A 112 -12.60 8.43 -4.10
CA ASP A 112 -12.94 7.49 -3.03
C ASP A 112 -11.68 6.77 -2.48
N ASN A 113 -10.54 6.77 -3.19
CA ASN A 113 -9.25 6.18 -2.76
C ASN A 113 -8.05 7.16 -2.81
N PRO A 114 -8.18 8.40 -2.28
CA PRO A 114 -7.22 9.49 -2.55
C PRO A 114 -5.82 9.24 -1.94
N TYR A 115 -5.75 8.50 -0.84
CA TYR A 115 -4.47 8.21 -0.17
C TYR A 115 -3.62 7.24 -0.95
N ALA A 116 -4.24 6.22 -1.55
CA ALA A 116 -3.53 5.28 -2.41
C ALA A 116 -2.99 6.00 -3.67
N GLU A 117 -3.83 6.80 -4.32
CA GLU A 117 -3.41 7.59 -5.50
C GLU A 117 -2.26 8.54 -5.21
N ARG A 118 -2.33 9.24 -4.07
CA ARG A 118 -1.26 10.12 -3.60
C ARG A 118 0.04 9.35 -3.39
N PHE A 119 -0.02 8.17 -2.77
CA PHE A 119 1.14 7.32 -2.58
C PHE A 119 1.73 6.86 -3.91
N VAL A 120 0.91 6.29 -4.81
CA VAL A 120 1.37 5.80 -6.13
C VAL A 120 2.06 6.91 -6.92
N LYS A 121 1.49 8.11 -6.96
CA LYS A 121 2.10 9.27 -7.62
C LYS A 121 3.46 9.61 -7.00
N THR A 122 3.54 9.62 -5.68
CA THR A 122 4.77 9.94 -4.94
C THR A 122 5.86 8.90 -5.19
N PHE A 123 5.51 7.60 -5.13
CA PHE A 123 6.41 6.49 -5.43
C PHE A 123 6.92 6.54 -6.87
N LYS A 124 6.01 6.71 -7.84
CA LYS A 124 6.39 6.77 -9.26
C LYS A 124 7.35 7.93 -9.55
N LEU A 125 7.10 9.11 -9.01
CA LEU A 125 8.03 10.25 -9.16
C LEU A 125 9.40 9.98 -8.53
N ALA A 126 9.43 9.41 -7.33
CA ALA A 126 10.66 9.27 -6.58
C ALA A 126 11.51 8.05 -6.95
N VAL A 127 10.89 7.00 -7.50
CA VAL A 127 11.57 5.73 -7.82
C VAL A 127 11.51 5.46 -9.30
N VAL A 128 10.31 5.31 -9.87
CA VAL A 128 10.08 4.83 -11.25
C VAL A 128 10.62 5.82 -12.29
N TYR A 129 10.25 7.09 -12.17
CA TYR A 129 10.63 8.14 -13.13
C TYR A 129 11.96 8.80 -12.81
N LYS A 130 12.62 8.41 -11.72
CA LYS A 130 13.89 8.99 -11.30
C LYS A 130 15.04 8.62 -12.23
N ARG A 131 15.02 7.41 -12.79
CA ARG A 131 16.02 6.89 -13.73
C ARG A 131 15.48 5.67 -14.50
N PRO A 132 16.04 5.32 -15.66
CA PRO A 132 15.72 4.04 -16.32
C PRO A 132 16.20 2.84 -15.48
N TYR A 133 15.48 1.73 -15.60
CA TYR A 133 15.82 0.44 -15.01
C TYR A 133 15.78 -0.66 -16.07
N PHE A 134 16.74 -1.57 -16.02
CA PHE A 134 16.91 -2.66 -16.98
C PHE A 134 16.41 -3.99 -16.42
N THR A 135 16.33 -4.12 -15.09
CA THR A 135 15.85 -5.35 -14.45
C THR A 135 14.92 -5.05 -13.28
N LEU A 136 14.03 -5.99 -12.97
CA LEU A 136 13.20 -5.92 -11.76
C LEU A 136 14.07 -5.78 -10.50
N GLY A 137 15.22 -6.48 -10.43
CA GLY A 137 16.13 -6.43 -9.28
C GLY A 137 16.60 -5.01 -8.94
N GLU A 138 16.96 -4.22 -9.96
CA GLU A 138 17.37 -2.82 -9.75
C GLU A 138 16.23 -1.96 -9.19
N VAL A 139 14.98 -2.23 -9.61
CA VAL A 139 13.81 -1.50 -9.11
C VAL A 139 13.47 -1.94 -7.68
N LEU A 140 13.56 -3.24 -7.36
CA LEU A 140 13.36 -3.76 -6.01
C LEU A 140 14.33 -3.09 -5.03
N GLU A 141 15.62 -3.00 -5.38
CA GLU A 141 16.63 -2.35 -4.54
C GLU A 141 16.35 -0.84 -4.35
N ALA A 142 16.00 -0.14 -5.43
CA ALA A 142 15.68 1.27 -5.36
C ALA A 142 14.40 1.53 -4.52
N SER A 143 13.40 0.67 -4.67
CA SER A 143 12.14 0.72 -3.92
C SER A 143 12.37 0.47 -2.44
N LEU A 144 13.17 -0.54 -2.08
CA LEU A 144 13.54 -0.86 -0.70
C LEU A 144 14.27 0.30 -0.01
N LYS A 145 15.24 0.91 -0.70
CA LYS A 145 15.95 2.09 -0.18
C LYS A 145 14.99 3.26 0.02
N TRP A 146 14.13 3.52 -0.96
CA TRP A 146 13.22 4.64 -0.92
C TRP A 146 12.13 4.48 0.15
N ILE A 147 11.55 3.28 0.30
CA ILE A 147 10.45 3.07 1.25
C ILE A 147 10.92 3.16 2.70
N ASN A 148 12.13 2.70 3.01
CA ASN A 148 12.73 2.89 4.33
C ASN A 148 13.11 4.35 4.59
N PHE A 149 13.53 5.11 3.57
CA PHE A 149 13.66 6.55 3.68
C PHE A 149 12.30 7.23 3.92
N TYR A 150 11.27 6.83 3.17
CA TYR A 150 9.91 7.35 3.28
C TYR A 150 9.38 7.18 4.72
N ASN A 151 9.42 5.95 5.25
CA ASN A 151 8.90 5.68 6.59
C ASN A 151 9.78 6.28 7.70
N GLY A 152 11.11 6.26 7.53
CA GLY A 152 12.04 6.58 8.62
C GLY A 152 12.56 8.00 8.67
N LYS A 153 12.44 8.77 7.58
CA LYS A 153 13.14 10.08 7.45
C LYS A 153 12.38 11.15 6.67
N ARG A 154 11.46 10.79 5.76
CA ARG A 154 10.74 11.78 4.95
C ARG A 154 9.77 12.55 5.85
N PRO A 155 9.78 13.90 5.88
CA PRO A 155 8.82 14.67 6.66
C PRO A 155 7.44 14.70 5.98
N HIS A 156 6.37 14.70 6.76
CA HIS A 156 4.99 14.78 6.29
C HIS A 156 4.23 15.91 7.01
N GLU A 157 3.67 16.84 6.24
CA GLU A 157 2.92 17.98 6.78
C GLU A 157 1.72 17.55 7.64
N THR A 158 1.04 16.46 7.25
CA THR A 158 -0.14 15.93 7.97
C THR A 158 0.17 15.43 9.39
N ILE A 159 1.44 15.18 9.69
CA ILE A 159 1.93 14.69 10.98
C ILE A 159 3.04 15.61 11.54
N ASN A 160 2.83 16.92 11.43
CA ASN A 160 3.70 17.95 12.01
C ASN A 160 5.17 17.86 11.58
N MET A 161 5.40 17.52 10.30
CA MET A 161 6.74 17.37 9.71
C MET A 161 7.58 16.22 10.30
N MET A 162 6.99 15.33 11.10
CA MET A 162 7.62 14.08 11.50
C MET A 162 7.68 13.11 10.32
N SER A 163 8.62 12.18 10.37
CA SER A 163 8.52 10.98 9.54
C SER A 163 7.44 10.03 10.06
N PRO A 164 6.88 9.16 9.20
CA PRO A 164 5.87 8.19 9.61
C PRO A 164 6.27 7.35 10.83
N ASN A 165 7.54 6.93 10.93
CA ASN A 165 8.04 6.16 12.06
C ASN A 165 8.21 7.00 13.34
N GLU A 166 8.72 8.24 13.23
CA GLU A 166 8.79 9.14 14.39
C GLU A 166 7.39 9.41 14.95
N TYR A 167 6.42 9.67 14.07
CA TYR A 167 5.05 9.89 14.47
C TYR A 167 4.42 8.64 15.10
N ALA A 168 4.60 7.47 14.48
CA ALA A 168 4.14 6.19 15.03
C ALA A 168 4.64 5.99 16.47
N ILE A 169 5.95 6.18 16.70
CA ILE A 169 6.56 6.07 18.04
C ILE A 169 5.93 7.08 19.00
N SER A 170 5.70 8.33 18.56
CA SER A 170 5.13 9.39 19.39
C SER A 170 3.71 9.08 19.91
N ILE A 171 2.97 8.20 19.21
CA ILE A 171 1.62 7.78 19.58
C ILE A 171 1.55 6.32 20.09
N GLY A 172 2.71 5.70 20.37
CA GLY A 172 2.79 4.33 20.92
C GLY A 172 2.58 3.20 19.90
N GLU A 173 2.68 3.49 18.60
CA GLU A 173 2.67 2.49 17.53
C GLU A 173 4.10 1.99 17.22
N LYS A 174 4.19 0.83 16.56
CA LYS A 174 5.47 0.26 16.15
C LYS A 174 6.04 0.98 14.91
N PRO A 175 7.34 1.27 14.86
CA PRO A 175 7.97 1.71 13.62
C PRO A 175 7.95 0.58 12.58
N VAL A 176 8.00 0.95 11.31
CA VAL A 176 8.07 0.03 10.17
C VAL A 176 9.47 0.11 9.57
N SER A 177 10.12 -1.04 9.43
CA SER A 177 11.30 -1.21 8.60
C SER A 177 11.03 -2.35 7.64
N ILE A 178 11.00 -2.05 6.34
CA ILE A 178 10.78 -3.06 5.32
C ILE A 178 12.14 -3.69 5.05
N GLU A 179 12.30 -4.98 5.37
CA GLU A 179 13.56 -5.71 5.14
C GLU A 179 13.77 -6.05 3.67
N ARG A 180 12.67 -6.15 2.91
CA ARG A 180 12.65 -6.72 1.57
C ARG A 180 11.44 -6.19 0.80
N VAL A 181 11.65 -5.86 -0.47
CA VAL A 181 10.58 -5.74 -1.48
C VAL A 181 10.80 -6.98 -2.35
N PHE A 182 9.86 -7.91 -2.33
CA PHE A 182 9.99 -9.18 -3.06
C PHE A 182 9.22 -9.17 -4.37
N ARG A 183 9.66 -10.08 -5.24
CA ARG A 183 8.85 -10.70 -6.29
C ARG A 183 8.05 -11.85 -5.68
N VAL A 184 6.80 -11.99 -6.09
CA VAL A 184 5.92 -13.11 -5.71
C VAL A 184 6.11 -14.29 -6.67
#